data_AF-A0A258W3X4-F1
#
_entry.id   AF-A0A258W3X4-F1
#
_cell.length_a   1.000
_cell.length_b   1.000
_cell.length_c   1.000
_cell.angle_alpha   90.00
_cell.angle_beta   90.00
_cell.angle_gamma   90.00
#
_symmetry.space_group_name_H-M   'P 1'
#
loop_
_entity.id
_entity.type
_entity.pdbx_description
1 polymer ?
#
loop_
_entity_poly.entity_id
_entity_poly.type
_entity_poly.pdbx_seq_one_letter_code
_entity_poly.pdbx_strand_id
1 'polypeptide(L)'
;MPSSTRSLITKHYASRSLQMAIQITPLPYNTNALEPVISEEALRTHYEQHYKGYVAKLNDLIPDTIYEELSLKDIVLRSGKKIQWDHEIKIFNNADQAWNHTFFWNCLTPARNMRPSDYLAQRICESFGTLKAFQEQFNLEALELFGSGWLWLVLTKNNTLEIMVGKNDENPMASGNSPIFVVDLWEHSYYLDYQSRRKEYIENIWDLVNWSFVHAELVKAEKHQPTRKSTRESIKGLPFYLRQRWVESDRTFIKRRRTCLVSGTVIGAALGGTIFFFLAALVSTQVIPLPGLISTSGNISSGFVLFFGIPLGVFLGAACGALVGIGTPMPLTPKTSH
;
A
#
# COMPACT_ATOMS: atom_id res chain seq x y z
N MET A 1 -43.64 -11.03 54.31
CA MET A 1 -43.42 -11.40 52.89
C MET A 1 -42.17 -10.70 52.37
N PRO A 2 -41.19 -11.41 51.78
CA PRO A 2 -40.10 -10.76 51.06
C PRO A 2 -39.75 -11.46 49.72
N SER A 3 -40.36 -11.05 48.60
CA SER A 3 -39.93 -11.52 47.27
C SER A 3 -40.41 -10.62 46.11
N SER A 4 -39.61 -9.62 45.71
CA SER A 4 -39.70 -9.07 44.34
C SER A 4 -38.37 -8.51 43.80
N THR A 5 -37.44 -8.08 44.66
CA THR A 5 -36.20 -7.38 44.23
C THR A 5 -35.20 -8.25 43.45
N ARG A 6 -35.25 -9.58 43.58
CA ARG A 6 -34.27 -10.50 42.97
C ARG A 6 -34.48 -10.75 41.46
N SER A 7 -35.64 -10.37 40.90
CA SER A 7 -35.99 -10.64 39.48
C SER A 7 -35.59 -9.53 38.50
N LEU A 8 -35.39 -8.29 38.97
CA LEU A 8 -35.04 -7.16 38.12
C LEU A 8 -33.54 -7.12 37.79
N ILE A 9 -32.68 -7.47 38.77
CA ILE A 9 -31.23 -7.49 38.62
C ILE A 9 -30.80 -8.50 37.52
N THR A 10 -31.36 -9.71 37.54
CA THR A 10 -31.04 -10.76 36.57
C THR A 10 -31.44 -10.41 35.13
N LYS A 11 -32.56 -9.70 34.93
CA LYS A 11 -32.94 -9.21 33.59
C LYS A 11 -32.01 -8.12 33.07
N HIS A 12 -31.50 -7.23 33.93
CA HIS A 12 -30.55 -6.19 33.51
C HIS A 12 -29.19 -6.78 33.11
N TYR A 13 -28.67 -7.77 33.85
CA TYR A 13 -27.41 -8.44 33.47
C TYR A 13 -27.54 -9.23 32.16
N ALA A 14 -28.64 -9.97 31.93
CA ALA A 14 -28.85 -10.73 30.70
C ALA A 14 -29.13 -9.83 29.46
N SER A 15 -29.71 -8.64 29.66
CA SER A 15 -29.84 -7.63 28.60
C SER A 15 -28.50 -6.99 28.25
N ARG A 16 -27.63 -6.79 29.26
CA ARG A 16 -26.32 -6.16 29.09
C ARG A 16 -25.34 -7.08 28.35
N SER A 17 -25.39 -8.39 28.57
CA SER A 17 -24.48 -9.36 27.93
C SER A 17 -24.60 -9.50 26.41
N LEU A 18 -25.75 -9.18 25.80
CA LEU A 18 -25.92 -9.28 24.33
C LEU A 18 -25.45 -8.04 23.56
N GLN A 19 -25.24 -6.91 24.26
CA GLN A 19 -24.93 -5.62 23.62
C GLN A 19 -23.45 -5.23 23.69
N MET A 20 -22.64 -5.94 24.49
CA MET A 20 -21.20 -5.68 24.70
C MET A 20 -20.28 -6.52 23.80
N ALA A 21 -20.77 -7.63 23.23
CA ALA A 21 -19.96 -8.50 22.39
C ALA A 21 -19.97 -8.04 20.93
N ILE A 22 -18.79 -7.98 20.31
CA ILE A 22 -18.63 -7.87 18.87
C ILE A 22 -19.25 -9.09 18.22
N GLN A 23 -20.27 -8.85 17.39
CA GLN A 23 -21.05 -9.89 16.74
C GLN A 23 -20.27 -10.50 15.57
N ILE A 24 -20.46 -11.80 15.36
CA ILE A 24 -19.97 -12.51 14.18
C ILE A 24 -20.84 -12.12 12.98
N THR A 25 -20.25 -11.45 12.00
CA THR A 25 -20.91 -11.12 10.72
C THR A 25 -20.97 -12.38 9.85
N PRO A 26 -22.15 -12.82 9.35
CA PRO A 26 -22.23 -13.95 8.42
C PRO A 26 -21.52 -13.64 7.10
N LEU A 27 -21.04 -14.68 6.41
CA LEU A 27 -20.58 -14.56 5.02
C LEU A 27 -21.73 -14.04 4.12
N PRO A 28 -21.44 -13.19 3.12
CA PRO A 28 -22.47 -12.69 2.20
C PRO A 28 -22.93 -13.71 1.15
N TYR A 29 -22.36 -14.92 1.17
CA TYR A 29 -22.66 -16.05 0.28
C TYR A 29 -22.30 -17.38 0.96
N ASN A 30 -22.72 -18.52 0.38
CA ASN A 30 -22.40 -19.86 0.88
C ASN A 30 -20.89 -20.16 0.77
N THR A 31 -20.41 -21.10 1.58
CA THR A 31 -18.99 -21.49 1.66
C THR A 31 -18.40 -22.04 0.36
N ASN A 32 -19.20 -22.64 -0.53
CA ASN A 32 -18.77 -23.11 -1.86
C ASN A 32 -18.96 -22.08 -2.99
N ALA A 33 -19.46 -20.87 -2.71
CA ALA A 33 -19.88 -19.92 -3.74
C ALA A 33 -18.70 -19.26 -4.52
N LEU A 34 -17.48 -19.39 -4.03
CA LEU A 34 -16.26 -18.81 -4.64
C LEU A 34 -15.47 -19.82 -5.49
N GLU A 35 -15.95 -21.06 -5.61
CA GLU A 35 -15.31 -22.07 -6.44
C GLU A 35 -15.31 -21.67 -7.93
N PRO A 36 -14.29 -22.08 -8.71
CA PRO A 36 -13.11 -22.88 -8.31
C PRO A 36 -11.93 -22.05 -7.78
N VAL A 37 -12.09 -20.73 -7.56
CA VAL A 37 -10.97 -19.82 -7.22
C VAL A 37 -10.64 -19.82 -5.72
N ILE A 38 -11.64 -20.02 -4.86
CA ILE A 38 -11.43 -20.31 -3.44
C ILE A 38 -12.33 -21.51 -3.11
N SER A 39 -11.75 -22.60 -2.61
CA SER A 39 -12.51 -23.81 -2.30
C SER A 39 -13.43 -23.64 -1.09
N GLU A 40 -14.45 -24.49 -0.99
CA GLU A 40 -15.26 -24.57 0.23
C GLU A 40 -14.42 -24.82 1.49
N GLU A 41 -13.38 -25.65 1.41
CA GLU A 41 -12.50 -25.90 2.56
C GLU A 41 -11.69 -24.66 2.94
N ALA A 42 -11.14 -23.93 1.97
CA ALA A 42 -10.40 -22.70 2.21
C ALA A 42 -11.29 -21.61 2.84
N LEU A 43 -12.42 -21.29 2.21
CA LEU A 43 -13.32 -20.24 2.72
C LEU A 43 -13.92 -20.61 4.09
N ARG A 44 -14.32 -21.87 4.29
CA ARG A 44 -14.82 -22.35 5.59
C ARG A 44 -13.75 -22.26 6.67
N THR A 45 -12.51 -22.64 6.39
CA THR A 45 -11.42 -22.59 7.37
C THR A 45 -11.07 -21.13 7.72
N HIS A 46 -10.95 -20.27 6.71
CA HIS A 46 -10.66 -18.86 6.86
C HIS A 46 -11.75 -18.13 7.67
N TYR A 47 -13.02 -18.47 7.46
CA TYR A 47 -14.14 -17.92 8.24
C TYR A 47 -14.27 -18.53 9.65
N GLU A 48 -14.30 -19.86 9.78
CA GLU A 48 -14.59 -20.55 11.04
C GLU A 48 -13.43 -20.55 12.04
N GLN A 49 -12.17 -20.56 11.57
CA GLN A 49 -10.99 -20.60 12.43
C GLN A 49 -10.38 -19.20 12.61
N HIS A 50 -10.00 -18.54 11.51
CA HIS A 50 -9.27 -17.27 11.59
C HIS A 50 -10.20 -16.13 12.01
N TYR A 51 -11.24 -15.83 11.21
CA TYR A 51 -12.15 -14.71 11.50
C TYR A 51 -12.85 -14.85 12.86
N LYS A 52 -13.50 -15.99 13.15
CA LYS A 52 -14.14 -16.20 14.46
C LYS A 52 -13.15 -16.24 15.61
N GLY A 53 -11.92 -16.72 15.39
CA GLY A 53 -10.83 -16.66 16.36
C GLY A 53 -10.48 -15.22 16.75
N TYR A 54 -10.35 -14.30 15.78
CA TYR A 54 -10.12 -12.88 16.04
C TYR A 54 -11.30 -12.23 16.78
N VAL A 55 -12.55 -12.52 16.39
CA VAL A 55 -13.75 -11.98 17.08
C VAL A 55 -13.84 -12.49 18.52
N ALA A 56 -13.61 -13.78 18.77
CA ALA A 56 -13.59 -14.35 20.11
C ALA A 56 -12.47 -13.72 20.97
N LYS A 57 -11.25 -13.64 20.43
CA LYS A 57 -10.11 -13.05 21.14
C LYS A 57 -10.29 -11.57 21.42
N LEU A 58 -10.95 -10.82 20.53
CA LEU A 58 -11.32 -9.42 20.78
C LEU A 58 -12.34 -9.32 21.91
N ASN A 59 -13.38 -10.15 21.93
CA ASN A 59 -14.40 -10.19 22.97
C ASN A 59 -13.82 -10.55 24.36
N ASP A 60 -12.71 -11.30 24.43
CA ASP A 60 -11.96 -11.50 25.69
C ASP A 60 -11.19 -10.25 26.17
N LEU A 61 -10.84 -9.32 25.27
CA LEU A 61 -9.91 -8.22 25.52
C LEU A 61 -10.59 -6.86 25.77
N ILE A 62 -11.83 -6.68 25.31
CA ILE A 62 -12.57 -5.41 25.44
C ILE A 62 -13.33 -5.16 26.77
N PRO A 63 -13.72 -6.15 27.60
CA PRO A 63 -14.44 -5.87 28.85
C PRO A 63 -13.64 -4.99 29.82
N ASP A 64 -14.34 -4.10 30.54
CA ASP A 64 -13.75 -3.11 31.45
C ASP A 64 -12.76 -2.12 30.77
N THR A 65 -12.83 -1.98 29.44
CA THR A 65 -12.01 -1.03 28.66
C THR A 65 -12.84 0.05 27.97
N ILE A 66 -12.17 1.07 27.42
CA ILE A 66 -12.78 2.12 26.60
C ILE A 66 -13.33 1.64 25.25
N TYR A 67 -13.25 0.34 24.96
CA TYR A 67 -13.68 -0.30 23.70
C TYR A 67 -14.98 -1.08 23.81
N GLU A 68 -15.45 -1.38 25.03
CA GLU A 68 -16.60 -2.26 25.30
C GLU A 68 -17.92 -1.81 24.64
N GLU A 69 -18.11 -0.50 24.48
CA GLU A 69 -19.32 0.09 23.87
C GLU A 69 -19.09 0.61 22.43
N LEU A 70 -17.93 0.33 21.82
CA LEU A 70 -17.59 0.84 20.50
C LEU A 70 -17.94 -0.13 19.37
N SER A 71 -18.28 0.40 18.19
CA SER A 71 -18.37 -0.42 16.99
C SER A 71 -16.99 -0.99 16.62
N LEU A 72 -16.94 -2.16 15.95
CA LEU A 72 -15.68 -2.77 15.50
C LEU A 72 -14.77 -1.77 14.75
N LYS A 73 -15.36 -0.93 13.89
CA LYS A 73 -14.64 0.12 13.15
C LYS A 73 -14.08 1.21 14.08
N ASP A 74 -14.84 1.62 15.10
CA ASP A 74 -14.39 2.63 16.06
C ASP A 74 -13.31 2.08 17.01
N ILE A 75 -13.33 0.78 17.31
CA ILE A 75 -12.23 0.10 18.00
C ILE A 75 -10.96 0.22 17.17
N VAL A 76 -10.96 -0.24 15.91
CA VAL A 76 -9.80 -0.14 14.98
C VAL A 76 -9.26 1.29 14.90
N LEU A 77 -10.14 2.28 14.70
CA LEU A 77 -9.78 3.70 14.60
C LEU A 77 -9.25 4.34 15.91
N ARG A 78 -9.46 3.69 17.06
CA ARG A 78 -9.09 4.21 18.38
C ARG A 78 -7.86 3.49 18.96
N SER A 79 -7.78 2.16 18.86
CA SER A 79 -6.59 1.38 19.25
C SER A 79 -5.44 1.58 18.26
N GLY A 80 -5.72 1.74 16.97
CA GLY A 80 -4.72 2.03 15.93
C GLY A 80 -3.98 3.37 16.11
N LYS A 81 -4.51 4.29 16.94
CA LYS A 81 -3.83 5.53 17.34
C LYS A 81 -2.88 5.37 18.53
N LYS A 82 -2.80 4.16 19.09
CA LYS A 82 -2.17 3.85 20.37
C LYS A 82 -1.33 2.56 20.33
N ILE A 83 -0.89 2.14 19.15
CA ILE A 83 -0.07 0.93 18.90
C ILE A 83 1.30 0.88 19.63
N GLN A 84 1.60 1.85 20.49
CA GLN A 84 2.76 1.91 21.37
C GLN A 84 2.56 1.21 22.73
N TRP A 85 1.37 0.67 23.02
CA TRP A 85 1.06 -0.01 24.29
C TRP A 85 0.63 -1.46 24.05
N ASP A 86 1.27 -2.44 24.69
CA ASP A 86 1.06 -3.87 24.45
C ASP A 86 -0.40 -4.37 24.47
N HIS A 87 -1.25 -3.78 25.32
CA HIS A 87 -2.67 -4.13 25.37
C HIS A 87 -3.46 -3.53 24.18
N GLU A 88 -3.12 -2.30 23.78
CA GLU A 88 -3.74 -1.60 22.65
C GLU A 88 -3.36 -2.30 21.34
N ILE A 89 -2.12 -2.80 21.21
CA ILE A 89 -1.69 -3.67 20.11
C ILE A 89 -2.60 -4.90 20.05
N LYS A 90 -2.71 -5.69 21.12
CA LYS A 90 -3.55 -6.91 21.11
C LYS A 90 -5.02 -6.63 20.74
N ILE A 91 -5.59 -5.52 21.20
CA ILE A 91 -6.95 -5.10 20.81
C ILE A 91 -6.99 -4.69 19.33
N PHE A 92 -6.02 -3.88 18.87
CA PHE A 92 -5.90 -3.46 17.47
C PHE A 92 -5.79 -4.67 16.53
N ASN A 93 -4.81 -5.55 16.70
CA ASN A 93 -4.57 -6.67 15.77
C ASN A 93 -5.80 -7.58 15.63
N ASN A 94 -6.56 -7.83 16.71
CA ASN A 94 -7.77 -8.65 16.65
C ASN A 94 -8.99 -7.90 16.06
N ALA A 95 -9.16 -6.62 16.41
CA ALA A 95 -10.22 -5.79 15.84
C ALA A 95 -10.00 -5.53 14.34
N ASP A 96 -8.76 -5.30 13.95
CA ASP A 96 -8.39 -5.00 12.58
C ASP A 96 -8.50 -6.23 11.69
N GLN A 97 -7.94 -7.37 12.10
CA GLN A 97 -8.15 -8.62 11.37
C GLN A 97 -9.65 -8.96 11.26
N ALA A 98 -10.43 -8.86 12.34
CA ALA A 98 -11.88 -9.08 12.26
C ALA A 98 -12.57 -8.12 11.27
N TRP A 99 -12.16 -6.85 11.20
CA TRP A 99 -12.70 -5.89 10.24
C TRP A 99 -12.26 -6.21 8.80
N ASN A 100 -10.98 -6.44 8.57
CA ASN A 100 -10.37 -6.73 7.26
C ASN A 100 -11.02 -7.93 6.59
N HIS A 101 -11.22 -9.03 7.33
CA HIS A 101 -11.88 -10.23 6.80
C HIS A 101 -13.32 -9.93 6.36
N THR A 102 -14.10 -9.18 7.16
CA THR A 102 -15.47 -8.81 6.74
C THR A 102 -15.49 -7.88 5.53
N PHE A 103 -14.51 -6.98 5.39
CA PHE A 103 -14.37 -6.12 4.23
C PHE A 103 -13.98 -6.92 2.97
N PHE A 104 -13.04 -7.85 3.12
CA PHE A 104 -12.58 -8.77 2.07
C PHE A 104 -13.71 -9.63 1.51
N TRP A 105 -14.52 -10.26 2.36
CA TRP A 105 -15.65 -11.08 1.90
C TRP A 105 -16.74 -10.27 1.18
N ASN A 106 -16.89 -8.99 1.48
CA ASN A 106 -17.78 -8.12 0.71
C ASN A 106 -17.14 -7.64 -0.62
N CYS A 107 -15.80 -7.60 -0.70
CA CYS A 107 -15.06 -7.36 -1.93
C CYS A 107 -15.13 -8.53 -2.93
N LEU A 108 -15.58 -9.71 -2.51
CA LEU A 108 -15.75 -10.89 -3.36
C LEU A 108 -17.23 -11.20 -3.65
N THR A 109 -17.51 -12.02 -4.66
CA THR A 109 -18.86 -12.43 -5.06
C THR A 109 -18.86 -13.74 -5.88
N PRO A 110 -19.95 -14.55 -5.83
CA PRO A 110 -20.19 -15.62 -6.80
C PRO A 110 -20.47 -15.13 -8.24
N ALA A 111 -20.76 -13.84 -8.45
CA ALA A 111 -21.04 -13.30 -9.77
C ALA A 111 -19.75 -13.15 -10.61
N ARG A 112 -19.52 -14.07 -11.54
CA ARG A 112 -18.36 -14.06 -12.46
C ARG A 112 -18.51 -13.00 -13.55
N ASN A 113 -17.39 -12.59 -14.16
CA ASN A 113 -17.32 -11.64 -15.28
C ASN A 113 -17.89 -10.23 -14.97
N MET A 114 -18.03 -9.86 -13.69
CA MET A 114 -18.40 -8.50 -13.32
C MET A 114 -17.35 -7.49 -13.81
N ARG A 115 -17.80 -6.27 -14.07
CA ARG A 115 -16.94 -5.15 -14.48
C ARG A 115 -17.19 -3.94 -13.57
N PRO A 116 -16.19 -3.06 -13.36
CA PRO A 116 -16.44 -1.76 -12.77
C PRO A 116 -17.47 -1.00 -13.61
N SER A 117 -18.41 -0.33 -12.94
CA SER A 117 -19.25 0.70 -13.55
C SER A 117 -18.38 1.76 -14.24
N ASP A 118 -18.93 2.47 -15.24
CA ASP A 118 -18.25 3.58 -15.93
C ASP A 118 -17.60 4.59 -14.96
N TYR A 119 -18.27 4.96 -13.86
CA TYR A 119 -17.71 5.89 -12.87
C TYR A 119 -16.47 5.33 -12.17
N LEU A 120 -16.57 4.14 -11.56
CA LEU A 120 -15.43 3.47 -10.95
C LEU A 120 -14.29 3.22 -11.95
N ALA A 121 -14.61 2.81 -13.18
CA ALA A 121 -13.63 2.61 -14.24
C ALA A 121 -12.91 3.91 -14.59
N GLN A 122 -13.62 5.03 -14.71
CA GLN A 122 -13.03 6.36 -14.91
C GLN A 122 -12.08 6.71 -13.74
N ARG A 123 -12.52 6.54 -12.49
CA ARG A 123 -11.72 6.90 -11.31
C ARG A 123 -10.45 6.04 -11.19
N ILE A 124 -10.50 4.77 -11.59
CA ILE A 124 -9.32 3.90 -11.75
C ILE A 124 -8.41 4.42 -12.88
N CYS A 125 -8.95 4.70 -14.07
CA CYS A 125 -8.16 5.23 -15.18
C CYS A 125 -7.51 6.60 -14.89
N GLU A 126 -8.13 7.45 -14.06
CA GLU A 126 -7.55 8.72 -13.61
C GLU A 126 -6.28 8.55 -12.75
N SER A 127 -6.16 7.45 -12.00
CA SER A 127 -4.98 7.13 -11.19
C SER A 127 -3.97 6.23 -11.91
N PHE A 128 -4.43 5.22 -12.64
CA PHE A 128 -3.61 4.12 -13.16
C PHE A 128 -3.59 4.05 -14.71
N GLY A 129 -4.23 4.98 -15.40
CA GLY A 129 -4.33 5.03 -16.86
C GLY A 129 -5.36 4.06 -17.45
N THR A 130 -5.33 2.78 -17.08
CA THR A 130 -6.33 1.78 -17.50
C THR A 130 -6.65 0.79 -16.38
N LEU A 131 -7.80 0.10 -16.47
CA LEU A 131 -8.15 -1.00 -15.57
C LEU A 131 -7.10 -2.12 -15.59
N LYS A 132 -6.59 -2.46 -16.78
CA LYS A 132 -5.54 -3.49 -16.94
C LYS A 132 -4.24 -3.06 -16.23
N ALA A 133 -3.80 -1.83 -16.42
CA ALA A 133 -2.59 -1.31 -15.76
C ALA A 133 -2.74 -1.26 -14.22
N PHE A 134 -3.95 -0.96 -13.71
CA PHE A 134 -4.26 -1.10 -12.29
C PHE A 134 -4.11 -2.55 -11.82
N GLN A 135 -4.69 -3.52 -12.54
CA GLN A 135 -4.56 -4.94 -12.18
C GLN A 135 -3.11 -5.42 -12.25
N GLU A 136 -2.35 -5.02 -13.27
CA GLU A 136 -0.93 -5.34 -13.41
C GLU A 136 -0.10 -4.76 -12.25
N GLN A 137 -0.30 -3.49 -11.88
CA GLN A 137 0.39 -2.88 -10.74
C GLN A 137 -0.02 -3.55 -9.41
N PHE A 138 -1.31 -3.80 -9.20
CA PHE A 138 -1.81 -4.47 -7.98
C PHE A 138 -1.23 -5.89 -7.85
N ASN A 139 -1.13 -6.63 -8.96
CA ASN A 139 -0.52 -7.96 -8.95
C ASN A 139 0.98 -7.92 -8.62
N LEU A 140 1.71 -6.91 -9.10
CA LEU A 140 3.14 -6.73 -8.78
C LEU A 140 3.35 -6.44 -7.29
N GLU A 141 2.63 -5.46 -6.73
CA GLU A 141 2.71 -5.09 -5.31
C GLU A 141 2.34 -6.27 -4.38
N ALA A 142 1.37 -7.11 -4.79
CA ALA A 142 0.95 -8.29 -4.04
C ALA A 142 2.00 -9.42 -4.04
N LEU A 143 2.85 -9.46 -5.06
CA LEU A 143 3.98 -10.39 -5.16
C LEU A 143 5.23 -9.88 -4.45
N GLU A 144 5.44 -8.56 -4.41
CA GLU A 144 6.56 -7.93 -3.69
C GLU A 144 6.37 -7.92 -2.16
N LEU A 145 5.14 -8.07 -1.65
CA LEU A 145 4.86 -8.21 -0.22
C LEU A 145 5.48 -9.50 0.36
N PHE A 146 6.67 -9.37 0.95
CA PHE A 146 7.28 -10.45 1.72
C PHE A 146 6.56 -10.68 3.07
N GLY A 147 6.18 -11.93 3.33
CA GLY A 147 5.46 -12.33 4.55
C GLY A 147 3.94 -12.18 4.43
N SER A 148 3.30 -11.88 5.56
CA SER A 148 1.85 -11.76 5.71
C SER A 148 1.36 -10.31 5.62
N GLY A 149 0.14 -10.12 5.15
CA GLY A 149 -0.51 -8.81 5.10
C GLY A 149 -1.64 -8.75 4.09
N TRP A 150 -2.01 -7.52 3.75
CA TRP A 150 -3.14 -7.17 2.91
C TRP A 150 -2.68 -6.20 1.82
N LEU A 151 -3.24 -6.30 0.62
CA LEU A 151 -3.08 -5.28 -0.41
C LEU A 151 -4.39 -4.54 -0.64
N TRP A 152 -4.32 -3.21 -0.54
CA TRP A 152 -5.47 -2.31 -0.54
C TRP A 152 -5.48 -1.42 -1.79
N LEU A 153 -6.66 -1.22 -2.37
CA LEU A 153 -6.96 0.00 -3.11
C LEU A 153 -7.63 0.97 -2.13
N VAL A 154 -7.13 2.20 -2.06
CA VAL A 154 -7.64 3.22 -1.13
C VAL A 154 -7.99 4.51 -1.85
N LEU A 155 -8.95 5.26 -1.32
CA LEU A 155 -9.13 6.67 -1.61
C LEU A 155 -8.37 7.48 -0.55
N THR A 156 -7.37 8.24 -0.99
CA THR A 156 -6.56 9.07 -0.08
C THR A 156 -7.27 10.37 0.31
N LYS A 157 -6.71 11.07 1.29
CA LYS A 157 -7.11 12.44 1.69
C LYS A 157 -6.99 13.48 0.56
N ASN A 158 -6.29 13.16 -0.53
CA ASN A 158 -6.15 14.00 -1.72
C ASN A 158 -7.19 13.66 -2.81
N ASN A 159 -8.13 12.75 -2.52
CA ASN A 159 -9.14 12.23 -3.46
C ASN A 159 -8.55 11.49 -4.68
N THR A 160 -7.33 10.96 -4.54
CA THR A 160 -6.67 10.05 -5.48
C THR A 160 -6.93 8.60 -5.07
N LEU A 161 -7.05 7.70 -6.05
CA LEU A 161 -6.97 6.26 -5.80
C LEU A 161 -5.51 5.82 -5.80
N GLU A 162 -5.09 5.10 -4.78
CA GLU A 162 -3.71 4.61 -4.60
C GLU A 162 -3.71 3.16 -4.13
N ILE A 163 -2.67 2.42 -4.48
CA ILE A 163 -2.43 1.06 -3.95
C ILE A 163 -1.60 1.20 -2.68
N MET A 164 -1.96 0.48 -1.63
CA MET A 164 -1.24 0.45 -0.36
C MET A 164 -1.04 -0.97 0.14
N VAL A 165 0.20 -1.31 0.47
CA VAL A 165 0.55 -2.52 1.23
C VAL A 165 0.28 -2.26 2.72
N GLY A 166 -0.47 -3.14 3.37
CA GLY A 166 -0.58 -3.21 4.82
C GLY A 166 0.11 -4.49 5.33
N LYS A 167 1.23 -4.37 6.03
CA LYS A 167 1.95 -5.53 6.60
C LYS A 167 1.20 -6.05 7.82
N ASN A 168 1.09 -7.39 7.93
CA ASN A 168 0.33 -8.07 8.97
C ASN A 168 -1.14 -7.59 9.06
N ASP A 169 -1.41 -6.63 9.94
CA ASP A 169 -2.68 -6.02 10.31
C ASP A 169 -2.66 -4.47 10.18
N GLU A 170 -1.77 -3.93 9.34
CA GLU A 170 -1.78 -2.50 9.02
C GLU A 170 -2.96 -2.13 8.11
N ASN A 171 -3.90 -1.35 8.64
CA ASN A 171 -5.09 -0.88 7.92
C ASN A 171 -4.99 0.60 7.51
N PRO A 172 -5.25 0.95 6.24
CA PRO A 172 -5.24 2.33 5.75
C PRO A 172 -6.15 3.31 6.50
N MET A 173 -7.19 2.81 7.19
CA MET A 173 -8.04 3.62 8.06
C MET A 173 -7.25 4.28 9.21
N ALA A 174 -6.22 3.62 9.75
CA ALA A 174 -5.37 4.19 10.81
C ALA A 174 -4.57 5.40 10.29
N SER A 175 -4.11 5.34 9.03
CA SER A 175 -3.49 6.49 8.34
C SER A 175 -4.51 7.55 7.89
N GLY A 176 -5.82 7.28 8.00
CA GLY A 176 -6.91 8.15 7.58
C GLY A 176 -7.17 8.17 6.07
N ASN A 177 -6.78 7.11 5.36
CA ASN A 177 -7.25 6.82 4.01
C ASN A 177 -8.50 5.92 4.09
N SER A 178 -9.32 5.89 3.03
CA SER A 178 -10.53 5.05 3.01
C SER A 178 -10.30 3.79 2.18
N PRO A 179 -10.40 2.58 2.75
CA PRO A 179 -10.38 1.32 1.98
C PRO A 179 -11.51 1.26 0.95
N ILE A 180 -11.19 0.84 -0.27
CA ILE A 180 -12.12 0.74 -1.41
C ILE A 180 -12.20 -0.71 -1.92
N PHE A 181 -11.06 -1.42 -1.95
CA PHE A 181 -10.95 -2.85 -2.27
C PHE A 181 -9.76 -3.44 -1.52
N VAL A 182 -9.79 -4.73 -1.20
CA VAL A 182 -8.68 -5.45 -0.54
C VAL A 182 -8.54 -6.87 -1.05
N VAL A 183 -7.32 -7.41 -0.99
CA VAL A 183 -7.02 -8.84 -1.08
C VAL A 183 -6.21 -9.27 0.15
N ASP A 184 -6.60 -10.38 0.79
CA ASP A 184 -5.79 -11.05 1.81
C ASP A 184 -4.62 -11.79 1.17
N LEU A 185 -3.40 -11.53 1.64
CA LEU A 185 -2.15 -12.15 1.19
C LEU A 185 -1.45 -12.95 2.30
N TRP A 186 -2.10 -13.17 3.44
CA TRP A 186 -1.73 -14.20 4.40
C TRP A 186 -1.87 -15.59 3.75
N GLU A 187 -0.94 -16.51 4.07
CA GLU A 187 -0.94 -17.86 3.48
C GLU A 187 -2.24 -18.62 3.75
N HIS A 188 -2.89 -18.41 4.90
CA HIS A 188 -4.20 -19.05 5.20
C HIS A 188 -5.29 -18.74 4.17
N SER A 189 -5.17 -17.66 3.40
CA SER A 189 -6.17 -17.26 2.40
C SER A 189 -6.06 -18.00 1.07
N TYR A 190 -4.93 -18.68 0.82
CA TYR A 190 -4.69 -19.32 -0.48
C TYR A 190 -3.93 -20.67 -0.42
N TYR A 191 -3.30 -21.04 0.69
CA TYR A 191 -2.37 -22.18 0.72
C TYR A 191 -3.06 -23.53 0.50
N LEU A 192 -4.32 -23.69 0.93
CA LEU A 192 -5.08 -24.92 0.71
C LEU A 192 -5.29 -25.20 -0.79
N ASP A 193 -5.56 -24.16 -1.58
CA ASP A 193 -5.84 -24.28 -3.02
C ASP A 193 -4.55 -24.15 -3.87
N TYR A 194 -3.69 -23.19 -3.53
CA TYR A 194 -2.54 -22.76 -4.33
C TYR A 194 -1.17 -23.12 -3.73
N GLN A 195 -1.10 -23.53 -2.48
CA GLN A 195 0.16 -23.76 -1.74
C GLN A 195 1.08 -22.52 -1.85
N SER A 196 2.31 -22.68 -2.39
CA SER A 196 3.24 -21.56 -2.61
C SER A 196 2.92 -20.69 -3.84
N ARG A 197 1.92 -21.05 -4.66
CA ARG A 197 1.59 -20.37 -5.93
C ARG A 197 0.75 -19.10 -5.72
N ARG A 198 1.19 -18.20 -4.84
CA ARG A 198 0.52 -16.91 -4.56
C ARG A 198 0.19 -16.12 -5.84
N LYS A 199 1.06 -16.18 -6.85
CA LYS A 199 0.84 -15.57 -8.16
C LYS A 199 -0.47 -16.05 -8.82
N GLU A 200 -0.72 -17.35 -8.80
CA GLU A 200 -1.90 -17.96 -9.41
C GLU A 200 -3.18 -17.56 -8.66
N TYR A 201 -3.13 -17.50 -7.32
CA TYR A 201 -4.21 -16.94 -6.50
C TYR A 201 -4.53 -15.49 -6.85
N ILE A 202 -3.51 -14.62 -6.92
CA ILE A 202 -3.66 -13.19 -7.27
C ILE A 202 -4.20 -13.02 -8.71
N GLU A 203 -3.77 -13.84 -9.66
CA GLU A 203 -4.25 -13.77 -11.04
C GLU A 203 -5.72 -14.21 -11.15
N ASN A 204 -6.14 -15.23 -10.39
CA ASN A 204 -7.51 -15.75 -10.42
C ASN A 204 -8.52 -14.93 -9.60
N ILE A 205 -8.10 -14.22 -8.52
CA ILE A 205 -9.05 -13.52 -7.64
C ILE A 205 -9.83 -12.40 -8.35
N TRP A 206 -9.32 -11.89 -9.48
CA TRP A 206 -10.01 -10.89 -10.31
C TRP A 206 -11.38 -11.36 -10.84
N ASP A 207 -11.58 -12.67 -11.03
CA ASP A 207 -12.87 -13.26 -11.43
C ASP A 207 -13.93 -13.25 -10.32
N LEU A 208 -13.50 -13.02 -9.07
CA LEU A 208 -14.35 -12.93 -7.89
C LEU A 208 -14.71 -11.50 -7.49
N VAL A 209 -14.13 -10.46 -8.11
CA VAL A 209 -14.24 -9.09 -7.58
C VAL A 209 -15.65 -8.52 -7.69
N ASN A 210 -16.21 -8.16 -6.53
CA ASN A 210 -17.50 -7.51 -6.39
C ASN A 210 -17.40 -6.02 -6.70
N TRP A 211 -17.29 -5.70 -7.99
CA TRP A 211 -17.17 -4.31 -8.47
C TRP A 211 -18.32 -3.39 -8.03
N SER A 212 -19.49 -3.93 -7.69
CA SER A 212 -20.60 -3.16 -7.12
C SER A 212 -20.34 -2.72 -5.68
N PHE A 213 -19.76 -3.59 -4.85
CA PHE A 213 -19.32 -3.21 -3.50
C PHE A 213 -18.15 -2.20 -3.54
N VAL A 214 -17.16 -2.44 -4.40
CA VAL A 214 -16.02 -1.53 -4.62
C VAL A 214 -16.49 -0.13 -5.04
N HIS A 215 -17.49 -0.03 -5.93
CA HIS A 215 -18.13 1.24 -6.28
C HIS A 215 -18.82 1.89 -5.08
N ALA A 216 -19.59 1.12 -4.31
CA ALA A 216 -20.35 1.63 -3.17
C ALA A 216 -19.43 2.23 -2.10
N GLU A 217 -18.30 1.57 -1.79
CA GLU A 217 -17.30 2.07 -0.85
C GLU A 217 -16.57 3.31 -1.41
N LEU A 218 -16.30 3.40 -2.72
CA LEU A 218 -15.77 4.63 -3.34
C LEU A 218 -16.73 5.82 -3.15
N VAL A 219 -18.00 5.67 -3.53
CA VAL A 219 -19.01 6.74 -3.40
C VAL A 219 -19.24 7.12 -1.94
N LYS A 220 -19.17 6.15 -1.02
CA LYS A 220 -19.24 6.38 0.43
C LYS A 220 -18.02 7.13 0.94
N ALA A 221 -16.81 6.78 0.50
CA ALA A 221 -15.59 7.49 0.88
C ALA A 221 -15.58 8.94 0.35
N GLU A 222 -15.98 9.17 -0.90
CA GLU A 222 -16.05 10.50 -1.51
C GLU A 222 -17.07 11.41 -0.80
N LYS A 223 -18.19 10.88 -0.28
CA LYS A 223 -19.14 11.63 0.56
C LYS A 223 -18.55 12.12 1.89
N HIS A 224 -17.52 11.45 2.41
CA HIS A 224 -16.86 11.78 3.67
C HIS A 224 -15.53 12.55 3.48
N GLN A 225 -15.15 12.87 2.24
CA GLN A 225 -14.01 13.74 1.95
C GLN A 225 -14.22 15.14 2.55
N PRO A 226 -13.18 15.78 3.13
CA PRO A 226 -13.27 17.15 3.62
C PRO A 226 -13.54 18.12 2.47
N THR A 227 -14.78 18.63 2.41
CA THR A 227 -15.21 19.51 1.33
C THR A 227 -14.33 20.76 1.20
N ARG A 228 -14.23 21.31 -0.01
CA ARG A 228 -13.51 22.57 -0.25
C ARG A 228 -14.04 23.73 0.60
N LYS A 229 -15.29 23.69 1.08
CA LYS A 229 -15.85 24.67 2.02
C LYS A 229 -15.26 24.50 3.42
N SER A 230 -15.31 23.30 4.00
CA SER A 230 -14.72 23.01 5.31
C SER A 230 -13.21 23.24 5.35
N THR A 231 -12.49 22.89 4.27
CA THR A 231 -11.05 23.14 4.15
C THR A 231 -10.74 24.64 4.04
N ARG A 232 -11.56 25.41 3.31
CA ARG A 232 -11.41 26.87 3.23
C ARG A 232 -11.80 27.57 4.54
N GLU A 233 -12.68 26.98 5.34
CA GLU A 233 -13.05 27.46 6.68
C GLU A 233 -11.98 27.15 7.73
N SER A 234 -11.39 25.95 7.76
CA SER A 234 -10.27 25.62 8.67
C SER A 234 -9.03 26.47 8.37
N ILE A 235 -8.80 26.83 7.11
CA ILE A 235 -7.68 27.70 6.69
C ILE A 235 -7.90 29.17 7.07
N LYS A 236 -9.13 29.63 7.39
CA LYS A 236 -9.37 31.05 7.80
C LYS A 236 -8.56 31.44 9.03
N GLY A 237 -8.33 30.51 9.97
CA GLY A 237 -7.54 30.75 11.19
C GLY A 237 -6.02 30.76 10.98
N LEU A 238 -5.50 30.33 9.83
CA LEU A 238 -4.05 30.24 9.60
C LEU A 238 -3.44 31.60 9.21
N PRO A 239 -2.19 31.91 9.62
CA PRO A 239 -1.42 33.05 9.15
C PRO A 239 -1.41 33.22 7.62
N PHE A 240 -1.40 34.47 7.15
CA PHE A 240 -1.57 34.83 5.74
C PHE A 240 -0.63 34.08 4.78
N TYR A 241 0.64 33.87 5.15
CA TYR A 241 1.62 33.18 4.32
C TYR A 241 1.28 31.69 4.09
N LEU A 242 0.70 31.00 5.09
CA LEU A 242 0.23 29.62 4.92
C LEU A 242 -1.00 29.54 4.00
N ARG A 243 -1.87 30.57 4.04
CA ARG A 243 -3.03 30.66 3.15
C ARG A 243 -2.62 30.85 1.69
N GLN A 244 -1.58 31.65 1.41
CA GLN A 244 -1.03 31.83 0.06
C GLN A 244 -0.49 30.52 -0.52
N ARG A 245 0.35 29.81 0.23
CA ARG A 245 0.96 28.53 -0.19
C ARG A 245 -0.09 27.47 -0.57
N TRP A 246 -1.24 27.45 0.12
CA TRP A 246 -2.36 26.56 -0.22
C TRP A 246 -3.06 26.95 -1.55
N VAL A 247 -3.24 28.25 -1.80
CA VAL A 247 -3.84 28.75 -3.06
C VAL A 247 -2.96 28.42 -4.26
N GLU A 248 -1.63 28.42 -4.10
CA GLU A 248 -0.69 28.01 -5.15
C GLU A 248 -0.77 26.51 -5.47
N SER A 249 -0.90 25.65 -4.45
CA SER A 249 -1.12 24.21 -4.66
C SER A 249 -2.48 23.88 -5.31
N ASP A 250 -3.54 24.64 -4.99
CA ASP A 250 -4.87 24.44 -5.60
C ASP A 250 -4.87 24.89 -7.09
N ARG A 251 -4.05 25.90 -7.44
CA ARG A 251 -3.84 26.33 -8.84
C ARG A 251 -3.07 25.32 -9.69
N THR A 252 -2.07 24.63 -9.14
CA THR A 252 -1.33 23.59 -9.90
C THR A 252 -2.19 22.34 -10.13
N PHE A 253 -3.05 21.97 -9.17
CA PHE A 253 -4.05 20.91 -9.31
C PHE A 253 -5.04 21.19 -10.45
N ILE A 254 -5.59 22.42 -10.54
CA ILE A 254 -6.54 22.82 -11.59
C ILE A 254 -5.91 22.74 -13.00
N LYS A 255 -4.61 23.04 -13.17
CA LYS A 255 -3.94 22.92 -14.47
C LYS A 255 -3.89 21.48 -14.99
N ARG A 256 -3.71 20.47 -14.12
CA ARG A 256 -3.64 19.06 -14.53
C ARG A 256 -4.97 18.49 -15.04
N ARG A 257 -6.12 19.03 -14.60
CA ARG A 257 -7.45 18.59 -15.08
C ARG A 257 -7.77 19.00 -16.53
N ARG A 258 -7.03 19.93 -17.15
CA ARG A 258 -7.35 20.46 -18.49
C ARG A 258 -6.68 19.71 -19.65
N THR A 259 -5.80 18.75 -19.38
CA THR A 259 -5.00 18.05 -20.42
C THR A 259 -5.51 16.64 -20.77
N CYS A 260 -6.64 16.19 -20.23
CA CYS A 260 -7.24 14.89 -20.56
C CYS A 260 -8.67 15.04 -21.10
N LEU A 261 -8.83 15.85 -22.16
CA LEU A 261 -10.05 15.96 -22.97
C LEU A 261 -9.76 16.81 -24.22
N VAL A 262 -9.17 16.21 -25.25
CA VAL A 262 -9.37 16.46 -26.70
C VAL A 262 -8.49 15.46 -27.48
N SER A 263 -9.12 14.75 -28.43
CA SER A 263 -8.56 13.92 -29.52
C SER A 263 -7.38 12.97 -29.24
N GLY A 264 -7.60 11.68 -29.52
CA GLY A 264 -6.50 10.79 -29.87
C GLY A 264 -5.88 11.20 -31.21
N THR A 265 -4.61 11.59 -31.20
CA THR A 265 -3.71 11.55 -32.37
C THR A 265 -2.28 11.52 -31.81
N VAL A 266 -1.46 10.58 -32.30
CA VAL A 266 -0.06 10.45 -31.89
C VAL A 266 0.78 11.52 -32.58
N ILE A 267 1.29 12.51 -31.83
CA ILE A 267 2.56 13.19 -32.12
C ILE A 267 3.26 13.43 -30.78
N GLY A 268 4.51 12.97 -30.66
CA GLY A 268 5.34 13.26 -29.50
C GLY A 268 6.03 14.63 -29.62
N ALA A 269 6.10 15.37 -28.52
CA ALA A 269 7.02 16.49 -28.34
C ALA A 269 7.40 16.60 -26.86
N ALA A 270 8.70 16.49 -26.56
CA ALA A 270 9.23 16.78 -25.24
C ALA A 270 9.33 18.28 -25.00
N LEU A 271 9.24 18.69 -23.72
CA LEU A 271 9.78 19.90 -23.08
C LEU A 271 9.19 19.90 -21.64
N GLY A 272 9.92 20.02 -20.54
CA GLY A 272 11.34 20.34 -20.33
C GLY A 272 11.43 21.26 -19.11
N GLY A 273 12.29 20.96 -18.12
CA GLY A 273 12.35 21.81 -16.90
C GLY A 273 13.02 21.23 -15.66
N THR A 274 14.23 20.68 -15.79
CA THR A 274 15.09 20.38 -14.61
C THR A 274 16.11 21.50 -14.44
N ILE A 275 16.29 21.99 -13.22
CA ILE A 275 17.18 23.11 -12.88
C ILE A 275 18.60 22.60 -12.63
N PHE A 276 19.59 23.12 -13.36
CA PHE A 276 21.00 23.09 -12.95
C PHE A 276 21.73 24.37 -13.42
N PHE A 277 22.64 24.87 -12.58
CA PHE A 277 23.44 26.08 -12.83
C PHE A 277 24.83 25.73 -13.38
N PHE A 278 25.34 26.59 -14.29
CA PHE A 278 26.76 26.90 -14.62
C PHE A 278 27.85 25.86 -14.29
N LEU A 279 28.71 25.47 -15.24
CA LEU A 279 29.69 26.37 -15.87
C LEU A 279 30.20 25.83 -17.22
N ALA A 280 30.67 26.70 -18.10
CA ALA A 280 31.27 26.35 -19.40
C ALA A 280 32.72 26.82 -19.50
N ALA A 281 33.56 26.06 -20.22
CA ALA A 281 34.87 26.49 -20.68
C ALA A 281 35.11 25.95 -22.11
N LEU A 282 35.44 26.84 -23.04
CA LEU A 282 35.79 26.49 -24.42
C LEU A 282 37.27 26.09 -24.54
N VAL A 283 37.57 25.19 -25.46
CA VAL A 283 38.77 25.31 -26.33
C VAL A 283 38.36 24.95 -27.77
N SER A 284 38.86 25.72 -28.74
CA SER A 284 38.60 25.59 -30.17
C SER A 284 39.91 25.66 -30.96
N THR A 285 40.16 24.67 -31.81
CA THR A 285 41.16 24.67 -32.90
C THR A 285 40.67 23.67 -33.96
N GLN A 286 40.08 24.12 -35.07
CA GLN A 286 40.71 24.53 -36.34
C GLN A 286 41.36 23.41 -37.18
N VAL A 287 41.02 23.42 -38.48
CA VAL A 287 41.42 22.47 -39.52
C VAL A 287 42.10 23.24 -40.67
N ILE A 288 43.25 22.77 -41.16
CA ILE A 288 43.83 23.14 -42.47
C ILE A 288 44.51 21.88 -43.11
N PRO A 289 44.48 21.66 -44.44
CA PRO A 289 44.79 20.35 -45.06
C PRO A 289 45.94 20.37 -46.13
N LEU A 290 46.04 19.26 -46.91
CA LEU A 290 46.79 19.02 -48.18
C LEU A 290 48.23 18.45 -48.07
N PRO A 291 48.81 17.87 -49.15
CA PRO A 291 48.25 16.80 -50.02
C PRO A 291 49.29 15.71 -50.44
N GLY A 292 48.88 14.63 -51.13
CA GLY A 292 49.82 13.94 -52.05
C GLY A 292 49.62 12.45 -52.40
N LEU A 293 49.51 12.21 -53.71
CA LEU A 293 49.99 11.04 -54.50
C LEU A 293 49.37 9.62 -54.39
N ILE A 294 48.64 9.28 -55.47
CA ILE A 294 49.02 8.26 -56.50
C ILE A 294 49.06 6.76 -56.11
N SER A 295 47.99 6.06 -56.56
CA SER A 295 48.04 4.93 -57.52
C SER A 295 47.90 3.45 -57.08
N THR A 296 46.96 2.81 -57.78
CA THR A 296 46.95 1.42 -58.30
C THR A 296 46.90 0.18 -57.39
N SER A 297 45.77 -0.52 -57.57
CA SER A 297 45.67 -1.96 -57.91
C SER A 297 45.82 -3.01 -56.80
N GLY A 298 45.01 -4.06 -56.91
CA GLY A 298 45.18 -5.31 -56.14
C GLY A 298 43.87 -5.87 -55.57
N ASN A 299 43.12 -6.62 -56.39
CA ASN A 299 42.20 -7.63 -55.83
C ASN A 299 43.04 -8.69 -55.06
N ILE A 300 42.47 -9.30 -54.02
CA ILE A 300 42.19 -10.76 -53.99
C ILE A 300 41.46 -11.15 -52.68
N SER A 301 40.67 -12.20 -52.85
CA SER A 301 39.65 -12.82 -52.01
C SER A 301 39.96 -13.21 -50.55
N SER A 302 38.89 -13.20 -49.74
CA SER A 302 38.47 -14.24 -48.76
C SER A 302 39.44 -14.75 -47.71
N GLY A 303 39.07 -14.60 -46.43
CA GLY A 303 39.69 -15.33 -45.31
C GLY A 303 39.15 -14.95 -43.94
N PHE A 304 37.99 -15.48 -43.55
CA PHE A 304 37.57 -15.52 -42.14
C PHE A 304 38.30 -16.68 -41.45
N VAL A 305 38.84 -16.47 -40.24
CA VAL A 305 38.66 -17.32 -39.04
C VAL A 305 39.54 -16.80 -37.88
N LEU A 306 38.97 -16.90 -36.67
CA LEU A 306 39.50 -16.48 -35.36
C LEU A 306 40.86 -17.12 -34.98
N PHE A 307 41.55 -16.57 -33.96
CA PHE A 307 41.62 -17.24 -32.64
C PHE A 307 42.10 -16.31 -31.49
N PHE A 308 41.85 -16.78 -30.26
CA PHE A 308 41.93 -16.19 -28.93
C PHE A 308 43.29 -15.62 -28.46
N GLY A 309 43.24 -14.80 -27.38
CA GLY A 309 44.40 -14.55 -26.51
C GLY A 309 44.05 -13.85 -25.17
N ILE A 310 44.02 -14.60 -24.06
CA ILE A 310 44.05 -14.09 -22.67
C ILE A 310 45.42 -14.42 -22.08
N PRO A 311 46.06 -13.54 -21.28
CA PRO A 311 46.43 -13.91 -19.89
C PRO A 311 46.21 -12.73 -18.90
N LEU A 312 45.77 -12.90 -17.64
CA LEU A 312 46.54 -13.30 -16.44
C LEU A 312 47.98 -12.71 -16.39
N GLY A 313 48.52 -12.14 -15.30
CA GLY A 313 48.05 -11.86 -13.93
C GLY A 313 49.24 -11.83 -12.92
N VAL A 314 49.02 -11.36 -11.68
CA VAL A 314 49.82 -11.59 -10.43
C VAL A 314 50.91 -10.57 -9.97
N PHE A 315 50.57 -9.86 -8.87
CA PHE A 315 51.30 -9.41 -7.64
C PHE A 315 52.83 -9.13 -7.55
N LEU A 316 53.19 -7.93 -7.03
CA LEU A 316 53.90 -7.64 -5.73
C LEU A 316 53.92 -6.09 -5.48
N GLY A 317 54.39 -5.46 -4.37
CA GLY A 317 54.82 -5.95 -3.04
C GLY A 317 55.53 -4.91 -2.13
N ALA A 318 54.81 -4.35 -1.12
CA ALA A 318 55.25 -3.77 0.18
C ALA A 318 56.30 -2.60 0.34
N ALA A 319 55.85 -1.53 1.03
CA ALA A 319 56.40 -0.84 2.24
C ALA A 319 57.76 -0.07 2.32
N CYS A 320 57.66 1.23 2.67
CA CYS A 320 58.46 2.07 3.61
C CYS A 320 57.78 3.48 3.66
N GLY A 321 57.65 4.29 4.72
CA GLY A 321 58.38 4.51 5.99
C GLY A 321 59.17 5.85 5.91
N ALA A 322 59.07 6.87 6.79
CA ALA A 322 58.33 7.07 8.06
C ALA A 322 58.34 8.57 8.53
N LEU A 323 57.60 8.89 9.62
CA LEU A 323 57.70 10.07 10.54
C LEU A 323 57.27 11.46 10.00
N VAL A 324 56.68 12.39 10.75
CA VAL A 324 56.76 12.75 12.21
C VAL A 324 55.36 12.92 12.86
N GLY A 325 55.24 12.75 14.18
CA GLY A 325 54.00 12.94 14.96
C GLY A 325 54.10 13.96 16.12
N ILE A 326 53.29 13.74 17.18
CA ILE A 326 52.99 14.53 18.41
C ILE A 326 51.55 15.10 18.36
N GLY A 327 50.65 14.89 19.33
CA GLY A 327 50.69 14.06 20.55
C GLY A 327 49.40 14.25 21.36
N THR A 328 48.92 13.21 22.05
CA THR A 328 47.80 13.29 23.02
C THR A 328 48.31 13.68 24.41
N PRO A 329 47.43 14.09 25.36
CA PRO A 329 47.10 13.10 26.40
C PRO A 329 45.67 13.16 26.99
N MET A 330 45.27 12.00 27.50
CA MET A 330 44.29 11.73 28.56
C MET A 330 44.94 10.62 29.44
N PRO A 331 44.42 10.22 30.62
CA PRO A 331 43.44 10.83 31.52
C PRO A 331 43.95 10.88 32.99
N LEU A 332 43.13 11.35 33.94
CA LEU A 332 43.20 10.91 35.35
C LEU A 332 41.80 10.71 35.94
N THR A 333 41.61 9.58 36.62
CA THR A 333 40.47 9.30 37.52
C THR A 333 40.81 9.78 38.94
N PRO A 334 39.83 9.79 39.87
CA PRO A 334 39.80 8.65 40.79
C PRO A 334 38.39 8.18 41.21
N LYS A 335 38.31 6.91 41.63
CA LYS A 335 37.24 6.41 42.51
C LYS A 335 37.60 6.72 43.97
N THR A 336 36.62 7.01 44.80
CA THR A 336 36.60 6.58 46.21
C THR A 336 35.17 6.15 46.60
N SER A 337 35.10 5.28 47.60
CA SER A 337 33.91 4.62 48.12
C SER A 337 33.27 5.38 49.27
N HIS A 338 31.96 5.23 49.44
CA HIS A 338 31.36 4.69 50.68
C HIS A 338 29.99 4.06 50.38
#